data_AF-A0A525C706-F1
#
_entry.id   AF-A0A525C706-F1
#
_cell.length_a   1.000
_cell.length_b   1.000
_cell.length_c   1.000
_cell.angle_alpha   90.00
_cell.angle_beta   90.00
_cell.angle_gamma   90.00
#
_symmetry.space_group_name_H-M   'P 1'
#
loop_
_entity.id
_entity.type
_entity.pdbx_description
1 polymer ?
#
loop_
_entity_poly.entity_id
_entity_poly.type
_entity_poly.pdbx_seq_one_letter_code
_entity_poly.pdbx_strand_id
1 'polypeptide(L)' 'VRGKEVRTFPLAVELLAGDAFPTEGLLTHTFRLDQWKTAFKTLFNKTRHQSMKVAFDMRA' A
#
# COMPACT_ATOMS: atom_id res chain seq x y z
N VAL A 1 -28.26 15.78 -5.68
CA VAL A 1 -27.95 14.38 -5.28
C VAL A 1 -27.51 14.42 -3.83
N ARG A 2 -28.22 13.74 -2.91
CA ARG A 2 -27.85 13.69 -1.49
C ARG A 2 -26.73 12.67 -1.29
N GLY A 3 -25.66 13.05 -0.59
CA GLY A 3 -24.63 12.11 -0.15
C GLY A 3 -25.23 11.04 0.77
N LYS A 4 -24.85 9.79 0.58
CA LYS A 4 -25.21 8.67 1.46
C LYS A 4 -24.04 8.41 2.40
N GLU A 5 -24.31 8.18 3.67
CA GLU A 5 -23.29 7.70 4.60
C GLU A 5 -22.90 6.26 4.21
N VAL A 6 -21.62 6.06 3.95
CA VAL A 6 -21.05 4.79 3.50
C VAL A 6 -19.87 4.42 4.38
N ARG A 7 -19.76 3.13 4.70
CA ARG A 7 -18.58 2.60 5.37
C ARG A 7 -17.44 2.61 4.36
N THR A 8 -16.43 3.42 4.64
CA THR A 8 -15.32 3.69 3.71
C THR A 8 -14.46 2.46 3.43
N PHE A 9 -14.28 1.57 4.41
CA PHE A 9 -13.48 0.36 4.23
C PHE A 9 -14.14 -0.67 3.29
N PRO A 10 -15.40 -1.10 3.50
CA PRO A 10 -16.11 -1.94 2.52
C PRO A 10 -16.13 -1.33 1.12
N LEU A 11 -16.40 -0.02 1.01
CA LEU A 11 -16.37 0.68 -0.26
C LEU A 11 -14.98 0.61 -0.91
N ALA A 12 -13.90 0.83 -0.16
CA ALA A 12 -12.55 0.70 -0.69
C ALA A 12 -12.24 -0.72 -1.19
N VAL A 13 -12.70 -1.76 -0.49
CA VAL A 13 -12.54 -3.15 -0.93
C VAL A 13 -13.31 -3.40 -2.23
N GLU A 14 -14.54 -2.93 -2.33
CA GLU A 14 -15.34 -3.04 -3.56
C GLU A 14 -14.67 -2.32 -4.74
N LEU A 15 -14.13 -1.12 -4.51
CA LEU A 15 -13.43 -0.34 -5.52
C LEU A 15 -12.14 -1.05 -5.98
N LEU A 16 -11.38 -1.60 -5.05
CA LEU A 16 -10.12 -2.33 -5.34
C LEU A 16 -10.35 -3.70 -5.99
N ALA A 17 -11.57 -4.26 -5.90
CA ALA A 17 -11.91 -5.53 -6.54
C ALA A 17 -12.23 -5.38 -8.05
N GLY A 18 -12.44 -4.15 -8.53
CA GLY A 18 -12.62 -3.85 -9.96
C GLY A 18 -11.40 -3.20 -10.59
N ASP A 19 -11.45 -2.98 -11.90
CA ASP A 19 -10.33 -2.42 -12.68
C ASP A 19 -10.25 -0.89 -12.64
N ALA A 20 -11.18 -0.23 -11.95
CA ALA A 20 -11.24 1.23 -11.88
C ALA A 20 -10.09 1.84 -11.04
N PHE A 21 -9.42 1.02 -10.23
CA PHE A 21 -8.33 1.44 -9.35
C PHE A 21 -7.12 0.52 -9.54
N PRO A 22 -6.30 0.74 -10.59
CA PRO A 22 -5.08 -0.03 -10.79
C PRO A 22 -4.17 0.10 -9.55
N THR A 23 -3.68 -1.03 -9.05
CA THR A 23 -2.82 -1.09 -7.85
C THR A 23 -1.39 -1.48 -8.18
N GLU A 24 -1.12 -1.76 -9.44
CA GLU A 24 0.19 -2.13 -9.95
C GLU A 24 1.20 -1.03 -9.62
N GLY A 25 2.36 -1.43 -9.11
CA GLY A 25 3.43 -0.48 -8.77
C GLY A 25 3.17 0.38 -7.53
N LEU A 26 2.02 0.23 -6.84
CA LEU A 26 1.83 0.89 -5.54
C LEU A 26 2.73 0.25 -4.48
N LEU A 27 2.75 -1.09 -4.42
CA LEU A 27 3.67 -1.83 -3.57
C LEU A 27 5.01 -1.99 -4.28
N THR A 28 5.99 -1.13 -3.94
CA THR A 28 7.30 -1.14 -4.61
C THR A 28 8.35 -1.94 -3.85
N HIS A 29 8.18 -2.13 -2.54
CA HIS A 29 9.14 -2.87 -1.72
C HIS A 29 8.43 -3.74 -0.69
N THR A 30 8.92 -4.97 -0.56
CA THR A 30 8.58 -5.89 0.54
C THR A 30 9.83 -6.24 1.33
N PHE A 31 9.65 -6.40 2.64
CA PHE A 31 10.72 -6.79 3.55
C PHE A 31 10.21 -7.88 4.49
N ARG A 32 11.09 -8.73 5.00
CA ARG A 32 10.77 -9.53 6.18
C ARG A 32 10.68 -8.64 7.42
N LEU A 33 10.02 -9.12 8.46
CA LEU A 33 9.86 -8.37 9.71
C LEU A 33 11.21 -8.05 10.39
N ASP A 34 12.18 -8.96 10.33
CA ASP A 34 13.51 -8.76 10.91
C ASP A 34 14.33 -7.66 10.19
N GLN A 35 13.93 -7.30 8.97
CA GLN A 35 14.53 -6.23 8.17
C GLN A 35 13.91 -4.85 8.42
N TRP A 36 13.10 -4.68 9.47
CA TRP A 36 12.35 -3.45 9.73
C TRP A 36 13.20 -2.17 9.65
N LYS A 37 14.44 -2.18 10.16
CA LYS A 37 15.33 -1.00 10.09
C LYS A 37 15.59 -0.57 8.64
N THR A 38 15.78 -1.53 7.74
CA THR A 38 15.95 -1.27 6.31
C THR A 38 14.65 -0.81 5.68
N ALA A 39 13.53 -1.45 6.02
CA ALA A 39 12.20 -1.05 5.53
C ALA A 39 11.88 0.42 5.83
N PHE A 40 12.15 0.87 7.06
CA PHE A 40 11.97 2.26 7.45
C PHE A 40 12.94 3.21 6.73
N LYS A 41 14.22 2.85 6.58
CA LYS A 41 15.18 3.67 5.80
C LYS A 41 14.72 3.87 4.35
N THR A 42 14.24 2.81 3.72
CA THR A 42 13.67 2.84 2.36
C THR A 42 12.43 3.73 2.30
N LEU A 43 11.53 3.60 3.28
CA LEU A 43 10.30 4.41 3.37
C LEU A 43 10.58 5.90 3.56
N PHE A 44 11.59 6.26 4.36
CA PHE A 44 11.90 7.67 4.67
C PHE A 44 12.66 8.38 3.54
N ASN A 45 13.44 7.66 2.74
CA ASN A 45 14.16 8.24 1.61
C ASN A 45 13.53 7.84 0.27
N LYS A 46 12.31 8.33 0.02
CA LYS A 46 11.48 7.95 -1.13
C LYS A 46 12.11 8.30 -2.48
N THR A 47 12.73 9.47 -2.60
CA THR A 47 13.34 9.92 -3.86
C THR A 47 14.50 9.02 -4.27
N ARG A 48 15.34 8.60 -3.32
CA ARG A 48 16.48 7.72 -3.59
C ARG A 48 16.07 6.29 -3.93
N HIS A 49 15.01 5.79 -3.30
CA HIS A 49 14.60 4.39 -3.42
C HIS A 49 13.35 4.19 -4.29
N GLN A 50 12.82 5.27 -4.88
CA GLN A 50 11.55 5.25 -5.63
C GLN A 50 10.42 4.54 -4.87
N SER A 51 10.34 4.78 -3.56
CA SER A 51 9.37 4.11 -2.68
C SER A 51 7.99 4.76 -2.77
N MET A 52 6.97 3.98 -3.18
CA MET A 52 5.56 4.36 -3.14
C MET A 52 4.90 3.81 -1.86
N LYS A 53 4.77 2.48 -1.75
CA LYS A 53 4.40 1.76 -0.53
C LYS A 53 5.45 0.69 -0.22
N VAL A 54 5.79 0.59 1.06
CA VAL A 54 6.58 -0.49 1.63
C VAL A 54 5.67 -1.36 2.50
N ALA A 55 5.78 -2.68 2.40
CA ALA A 55 5.06 -3.61 3.27
C ALA A 55 6.00 -4.67 3.86
N PHE A 56 5.60 -5.26 4.98
CA PHE A 56 6.22 -6.48 5.46
C PHE A 56 5.54 -7.69 4.82
N ASP A 57 6.33 -8.59 4.25
CA ASP A 57 5.86 -9.89 3.83
C ASP A 57 6.04 -10.88 4.97
N MET A 58 4.91 -11.33 5.52
CA MET A 58 4.88 -12.27 6.66
C MET A 58 4.97 -13.73 6.20
N ARG A 59 5.06 -13.99 4.89
CA ARG A 59 5.21 -15.34 4.30
C ARG A 59 6.68 -15.74 4.10
N ALA A 60 7.60 -14.79 4.21
CA ALA A 60 9.01 -14.89 3.88
C ALA A 60 9.93 -15.16 5.09
#